data_AF-A0A3I1H698-F1
#
_entry.id   AF-A0A3I1H698-F1
#
_cell.length_a   1.000
_cell.length_b   1.000
_cell.length_c   1.000
_cell.angle_alpha   90.00
_cell.angle_beta   90.00
_cell.angle_gamma   90.00
#
_symmetry.space_group_name_H-M   'P 1'
#
loop_
_entity.id
_entity.type
_entity.pdbx_description
1 polymer ?
#
loop_
_entity_poly.entity_id
_entity_poly.type
_entity_poly.pdbx_seq_one_letter_code
_entity_poly.pdbx_strand_id
1 'polypeptide(L)'
;MLSPSSVNLGCSWNSLTRSLTSPDSRILSSVRDAAASSDNGAQVKVGNRTYRVVVTDNKFCVTRESHSGCFTNLLHRLGWPKGEISRKIEVMLNASPVSAAMERGIVHSNRPDLPPVDYAPPELPSVDYNRLSVPGNVIGKGGNAVVYEDAEDATKVLKMFTTSQSNEEVTSEVRCFNQYYGAGSAEKIYGNNGDIIGIRMDKINGESLLNISSLPAQAEHAIYDMFDRLEQKGILFVDTTETNVLYDRAKNEFNPIDISSYNVSDRSWSESQIMQSYHGGKQDLISVVLSKI
;
A
#
# COMPACT_ATOMS: atom_id res chain seq x y z
N MET A 1 -9.59 10.98 -42.90
CA MET A 1 -9.62 10.61 -41.47
C MET A 1 -8.24 10.05 -41.13
N LEU A 2 -7.44 10.78 -40.36
CA LEU A 2 -6.13 10.30 -39.93
C LEU A 2 -6.33 9.27 -38.81
N SER A 3 -5.79 8.07 -38.98
CA SER A 3 -5.78 7.05 -37.94
C SER A 3 -5.08 7.60 -36.69
N PRO A 4 -5.65 7.43 -35.49
CA PRO A 4 -4.98 7.89 -34.27
C PRO A 4 -3.60 7.25 -34.15
N SER A 5 -2.58 8.06 -33.89
CA SER A 5 -1.21 7.60 -33.66
C SER A 5 -1.20 6.64 -32.47
N SER A 6 -0.92 5.37 -32.74
CA SER A 6 -0.78 4.32 -31.71
C SER A 6 0.63 4.35 -31.15
N VAL A 7 0.80 4.85 -29.93
CA VAL A 7 2.07 4.87 -29.21
C VAL A 7 2.16 3.63 -28.32
N ASN A 8 3.26 2.89 -28.40
CA ASN A 8 3.54 1.81 -27.45
C ASN A 8 4.19 2.43 -26.21
N LEU A 9 3.58 2.29 -25.03
CA LEU A 9 4.16 2.80 -23.78
C LEU A 9 5.46 2.07 -23.42
N GLY A 10 5.71 0.87 -23.96
CA GLY A 10 6.85 0.04 -23.55
C GLY A 10 6.70 -0.52 -22.14
N CYS A 11 5.56 -0.27 -21.48
CA CYS A 11 5.23 -0.83 -20.18
C CYS A 11 4.79 -2.28 -20.33
N SER A 12 5.31 -3.15 -19.47
CA SER A 12 4.71 -4.45 -19.17
C SER A 12 3.91 -4.35 -17.89
N TRP A 13 2.76 -5.02 -17.86
CA TRP A 13 1.98 -5.18 -16.65
C TRP A 13 2.55 -6.35 -15.85
N ASN A 14 2.98 -6.07 -14.62
CA ASN A 14 3.31 -7.12 -13.68
C ASN A 14 2.07 -7.43 -12.83
N SER A 15 1.50 -8.62 -13.01
CA SER A 15 0.33 -9.08 -12.28
C SER A 15 0.61 -9.38 -10.80
N LEU A 16 1.86 -9.68 -10.44
CA LEU A 16 2.29 -9.97 -9.07
C LEU A 16 2.44 -8.69 -8.25
N THR A 17 3.05 -7.65 -8.82
CA THR A 17 3.28 -6.36 -8.14
C THR A 17 2.21 -5.31 -8.45
N ARG A 18 1.18 -5.69 -9.22
CA ARG A 18 0.13 -4.81 -9.75
C ARG A 18 0.70 -3.47 -10.26
N SER A 19 1.83 -3.51 -10.97
CA SER A 19 2.54 -2.31 -11.40
C SER A 19 2.82 -2.31 -12.90
N LEU A 20 2.87 -1.10 -13.46
CA LEU A 20 3.44 -0.89 -14.79
C LEU A 20 4.93 -0.63 -14.63
N THR A 21 5.75 -1.27 -15.46
CA THR A 21 7.15 -0.87 -15.56
C THR A 21 7.24 0.58 -16.04
N SER A 22 8.18 1.34 -15.48
CA SER A 22 8.33 2.75 -15.82
C SER A 22 8.70 2.91 -17.31
N PRO A 23 7.87 3.61 -18.10
CA PRO A 23 8.16 3.90 -19.50
C PRO A 23 9.26 4.95 -19.58
N ASP A 24 9.93 5.01 -20.73
CA ASP A 24 10.86 6.10 -21.01
C ASP A 24 10.11 7.44 -20.95
N SER A 25 10.69 8.40 -20.22
CA SER A 25 10.25 9.80 -20.15
C SER A 25 9.90 10.42 -21.52
N ARG A 26 10.63 10.06 -22.58
CA ARG A 26 10.38 10.54 -23.95
C ARG A 26 9.10 9.99 -24.56
N ILE A 27 8.75 8.75 -24.20
CA ILE A 27 7.52 8.09 -24.64
C ILE A 27 6.33 8.72 -23.90
N LEU A 28 6.46 9.02 -22.61
CA LEU A 28 5.42 9.73 -21.85
C LEU A 28 5.15 11.13 -22.41
N SER A 29 6.20 11.92 -22.69
CA SER A 29 6.03 13.22 -23.33
C SER A 29 5.35 13.10 -24.69
N SER A 30 5.73 12.10 -25.49
CA SER A 30 5.11 11.85 -26.80
C SER A 30 3.62 11.49 -26.70
N VAL A 31 3.21 10.72 -25.68
CA VAL A 31 1.79 10.42 -25.42
C VAL A 31 1.04 11.66 -24.97
N ARG A 32 1.65 12.50 -24.12
CA ARG A 32 1.04 13.77 -23.67
C ARG A 32 0.82 14.72 -24.83
N ASP A 33 1.84 14.90 -25.67
CA ASP A 33 1.78 15.75 -26.86
C ASP A 33 0.75 15.24 -27.88
N ALA A 34 0.72 13.93 -28.13
CA ALA A 34 -0.27 13.30 -29.01
C ALA A 34 -1.71 13.41 -28.49
N ALA A 35 -1.91 13.32 -27.17
CA ALA A 35 -3.24 13.45 -26.55
C ALA A 35 -3.71 14.91 -26.51
N ALA A 36 -2.79 15.86 -26.34
CA ALA A 36 -3.10 17.30 -26.34
C ALA A 36 -3.34 17.86 -27.75
N SER A 37 -2.79 17.23 -28.79
CA SER A 37 -2.92 17.67 -30.19
C SER A 37 -4.08 17.01 -30.95
N SER A 38 -4.87 16.15 -30.30
CA SER A 38 -5.96 15.41 -30.95
C SER A 38 -7.27 15.48 -30.16
N ASP A 39 -8.34 15.96 -30.81
CA ASP A 39 -9.71 15.96 -30.24
C ASP A 39 -10.22 14.55 -29.92
N ASN A 40 -9.68 13.53 -30.58
CA ASN A 40 -10.03 12.13 -30.37
C ASN A 40 -9.10 11.44 -29.35
N GLY A 41 -8.07 12.12 -28.86
CA GLY A 41 -7.05 11.57 -27.97
C GLY A 41 -6.03 10.65 -28.65
N ALA A 42 -5.08 10.15 -27.86
CA ALA A 42 -4.02 9.25 -28.31
C ALA A 42 -4.33 7.79 -27.99
N GLN A 43 -4.00 6.88 -28.91
CA GLN A 43 -4.04 5.44 -28.64
C GLN A 43 -2.73 4.99 -28.02
N VAL A 44 -2.84 4.23 -26.93
CA VAL A 44 -1.72 3.79 -26.12
C VAL A 44 -1.77 2.29 -25.93
N LYS A 45 -0.68 1.59 -26.23
CA LYS A 45 -0.57 0.15 -26.02
C LYS A 45 0.26 -0.18 -24.79
N VAL A 46 -0.25 -1.11 -23.97
CA VAL A 46 0.46 -1.74 -22.84
C VAL A 46 0.31 -3.25 -22.99
N GLY A 47 1.42 -3.93 -23.31
CA GLY A 47 1.38 -5.34 -23.74
C GLY A 47 0.42 -5.54 -24.92
N ASN A 48 -0.53 -6.46 -24.79
CA ASN A 48 -1.55 -6.76 -25.81
C ASN A 48 -2.85 -5.92 -25.67
N ARG A 49 -2.84 -4.85 -24.87
CA ARG A 49 -4.04 -4.04 -24.58
C ARG A 49 -3.88 -2.64 -25.15
N THR A 50 -4.96 -2.12 -25.73
CA THR A 50 -5.05 -0.75 -26.24
C THR A 50 -5.92 0.09 -25.33
N TYR A 51 -5.45 1.28 -25.03
CA TYR A 51 -6.09 2.32 -24.22
C TYR A 51 -6.19 3.58 -25.07
N ARG A 52 -7.14 4.44 -24.75
CA ARG A 52 -7.33 5.77 -25.31
C ARG A 52 -7.10 6.78 -24.21
N VAL A 53 -6.22 7.73 -24.48
CA VAL A 53 -5.86 8.83 -23.60
C VAL A 53 -6.46 10.10 -24.16
N VAL A 54 -7.30 10.78 -23.39
CA VAL A 54 -7.90 12.07 -23.76
C VAL A 54 -7.52 13.11 -22.73
N VAL A 55 -7.42 14.38 -23.14
CA VAL A 55 -7.25 15.50 -22.22
C VAL A 55 -8.62 16.05 -21.87
N THR A 56 -8.97 16.07 -20.60
CA THR A 56 -10.21 16.64 -20.07
C THR A 56 -9.88 17.43 -18.81
N ASP A 57 -10.34 18.68 -18.73
CA ASP A 57 -10.08 19.57 -17.58
C ASP A 57 -8.59 19.68 -17.18
N ASN A 58 -7.71 19.81 -18.19
CA ASN A 58 -6.26 19.88 -18.03
C ASN A 58 -5.63 18.64 -17.36
N LYS A 59 -6.32 17.50 -17.41
CA LYS A 59 -5.84 16.19 -16.93
C LYS A 59 -5.93 15.17 -18.06
N PHE A 60 -5.00 14.22 -18.04
CA PHE A 60 -5.03 13.06 -18.93
C PHE A 60 -5.94 11.98 -18.33
N CYS A 61 -7.03 11.64 -19.01
CA CYS A 61 -7.96 10.57 -18.66
C CYS A 61 -7.74 9.38 -19.60
N VAL A 62 -7.81 8.15 -19.08
CA VAL A 62 -7.46 6.94 -19.81
C VAL A 62 -8.62 5.95 -19.80
N THR A 63 -9.19 5.70 -20.97
CA THR A 63 -10.26 4.71 -21.14
C THR A 63 -9.72 3.51 -21.91
N ARG A 64 -10.14 2.30 -21.57
CA ARG A 64 -9.74 1.11 -22.35
C ARG A 64 -10.58 1.05 -23.62
N GLU A 65 -9.92 0.90 -24.78
CA GLU A 65 -10.66 0.58 -26.00
C GLU A 65 -11.08 -0.89 -25.95
N SER A 66 -12.39 -1.10 -25.95
CA SER A 66 -13.03 -2.40 -25.81
C SER A 66 -12.48 -3.42 -26.81
N HIS A 67 -11.89 -4.50 -26.30
CA HIS A 67 -12.03 -5.82 -26.89
C HIS A 67 -12.60 -6.73 -25.81
N SER A 68 -13.91 -6.98 -25.93
CA SER A 68 -14.65 -7.97 -25.18
C SER A 68 -14.08 -9.35 -25.50
N GLY A 69 -13.40 -9.95 -24.54
CA GLY A 69 -12.92 -11.33 -24.61
C GLY A 69 -13.15 -12.01 -23.27
N CYS A 70 -13.35 -13.33 -23.29
CA CYS A 70 -13.70 -14.21 -22.15
C CYS A 70 -12.96 -13.93 -20.83
N PHE A 71 -11.82 -13.25 -20.87
CA PHE A 71 -11.03 -12.87 -19.71
C PHE A 71 -11.63 -11.71 -18.88
N THR A 72 -12.47 -10.84 -19.44
CA THR A 72 -13.14 -9.77 -18.65
C THR A 72 -14.16 -10.33 -17.66
N ASN A 73 -14.81 -11.44 -18.02
CA ASN A 73 -15.71 -12.17 -17.11
C ASN A 73 -14.94 -12.99 -16.08
N LEU A 74 -13.75 -13.49 -16.43
CA LEU A 74 -12.86 -14.15 -15.49
C LEU A 74 -12.33 -13.16 -14.43
N LEU A 75 -11.89 -11.97 -14.85
CA LEU A 75 -11.42 -10.93 -13.93
C LEU A 75 -12.54 -10.34 -13.06
N HIS A 76 -13.77 -10.25 -13.58
CA HIS A 76 -14.94 -9.88 -12.77
C HIS A 76 -15.30 -10.95 -11.73
N ARG A 77 -15.15 -12.24 -12.05
CA ARG A 77 -15.29 -13.34 -11.06
C ARG A 77 -14.15 -13.39 -10.04
N LEU A 78 -13.00 -12.79 -10.35
CA LEU A 78 -11.83 -12.70 -9.48
C LEU A 78 -11.78 -11.38 -8.68
N GLY A 79 -12.86 -10.58 -8.66
CA GLY A 79 -12.97 -9.40 -7.79
C GLY A 79 -12.20 -8.15 -8.27
N TRP A 80 -11.89 -8.02 -9.57
CA TRP A 80 -11.15 -6.88 -10.11
C TRP A 80 -12.06 -5.67 -10.41
N PRO A 81 -11.77 -4.46 -9.90
CA PRO A 81 -12.49 -3.27 -10.33
C PRO A 81 -12.16 -2.90 -11.79
N LYS A 82 -13.16 -2.45 -12.55
CA LYS A 82 -12.96 -1.87 -13.88
C LYS A 82 -12.00 -0.67 -13.78
N GLY A 83 -10.88 -0.70 -14.51
CA GLY A 83 -10.07 0.50 -14.77
C GLY A 83 -8.75 0.65 -14.01
N GLU A 84 -8.25 -0.38 -13.33
CA GLU A 84 -6.98 -0.28 -12.57
C GLU A 84 -5.76 0.12 -13.44
N ILE A 85 -5.58 -0.52 -14.61
CA ILE A 85 -4.48 -0.15 -15.52
C ILE A 85 -4.69 1.25 -16.09
N SER A 86 -5.94 1.62 -16.40
CA SER A 86 -6.30 2.98 -16.81
C SER A 86 -5.85 4.01 -15.78
N ARG A 87 -6.20 3.80 -14.49
CA ARG A 87 -5.83 4.69 -13.39
C ARG A 87 -4.32 4.83 -13.23
N LYS A 88 -3.56 3.74 -13.38
CA LYS A 88 -2.09 3.80 -13.31
C LYS A 88 -1.49 4.58 -14.47
N ILE A 89 -2.01 4.42 -15.69
CA ILE A 89 -1.59 5.25 -16.83
C ILE A 89 -1.96 6.72 -16.59
N GLU A 90 -3.14 7.02 -16.05
CA GLU A 90 -3.55 8.39 -15.67
C GLU A 90 -2.58 9.02 -14.67
N VAL A 91 -2.24 8.30 -13.60
CA VAL A 91 -1.28 8.79 -12.59
C VAL A 91 0.08 9.09 -13.23
N MET A 92 0.57 8.23 -14.11
CA MET A 92 1.85 8.43 -14.80
C MET A 92 1.82 9.63 -15.76
N LEU A 93 0.70 9.83 -16.46
CA LEU A 93 0.54 10.95 -17.38
C LEU A 93 0.32 12.29 -16.67
N ASN A 94 -0.27 12.29 -15.48
CA ASN A 94 -0.52 13.51 -14.70
C ASN A 94 0.61 13.86 -13.71
N ALA A 95 1.59 12.98 -13.49
CA ALA A 95 2.79 13.29 -12.71
C ALA A 95 3.71 14.26 -13.48
N SER A 96 3.75 15.53 -13.06
CA SER A 96 4.60 16.58 -13.67
C SER A 96 6.10 16.40 -13.33
N PRO A 97 7.01 16.92 -14.19
CA PRO A 97 7.36 18.33 -14.11
C PRO A 97 6.98 19.13 -15.36
N VAL A 98 6.47 20.33 -15.13
CA VAL A 98 6.24 21.38 -16.13
C VAL A 98 7.60 21.96 -16.54
N SER A 99 7.91 21.96 -17.84
CA SER A 99 8.68 23.05 -18.45
C SER A 99 8.61 22.99 -19.97
N ALA A 100 7.63 23.68 -20.55
CA ALA A 100 7.73 24.21 -21.90
C ALA A 100 8.18 25.68 -21.77
N ALA A 101 9.48 25.92 -21.81
CA ALA A 101 10.05 27.20 -22.21
C ALA A 101 11.54 26.99 -22.53
N MET A 102 11.83 27.00 -23.83
CA MET A 102 13.17 27.03 -24.39
C MET A 102 13.70 28.46 -24.25
N GLU A 103 14.74 28.69 -23.44
CA GLU A 103 15.63 29.81 -23.67
C GLU A 103 17.10 29.37 -23.55
N ARG A 104 17.86 29.78 -24.55
CA ARG A 104 19.25 29.43 -24.82
C ARG A 104 20.15 30.00 -23.73
N GLY A 105 21.09 29.17 -23.27
CA GLY A 105 22.22 29.62 -22.46
C GLY A 105 23.22 28.50 -22.27
N ILE A 106 24.14 28.36 -23.22
CA ILE A 106 25.35 27.54 -23.07
C ILE A 106 26.15 28.14 -21.92
N VAL A 107 26.28 27.45 -20.80
CA VAL A 107 27.29 27.76 -19.78
C VAL A 107 27.93 26.47 -19.27
N HIS A 108 29.25 26.45 -19.41
CA HIS A 108 30.16 25.39 -19.07
C HIS A 108 30.01 24.83 -17.66
N SER A 109 30.16 23.52 -17.57
CA SER A 109 30.42 22.75 -16.34
C SER A 109 31.70 23.25 -15.67
N ASN A 110 31.56 23.98 -14.56
CA ASN A 110 32.60 24.11 -13.53
C ASN A 110 32.05 23.48 -12.24
N ARG A 111 32.45 22.24 -11.99
CA ARG A 111 32.23 21.54 -10.72
C ARG A 111 33.35 21.97 -9.75
N PRO A 112 33.04 22.59 -8.61
CA PRO A 112 34.04 22.76 -7.56
C PRO A 112 34.25 21.43 -6.85
N ASP A 113 35.50 21.05 -6.63
CA ASP A 113 35.88 19.93 -5.78
C ASP A 113 35.50 20.26 -4.33
N LEU A 114 34.65 19.42 -3.73
CA LEU A 114 34.36 19.45 -2.30
C LEU A 114 35.46 18.68 -1.55
N PRO A 115 35.94 19.19 -0.40
CA PRO A 115 36.94 18.49 0.41
C PRO A 115 36.34 17.19 1.00
N PRO A 116 37.19 16.20 1.34
CA PRO A 116 36.73 14.90 1.80
C PRO A 116 35.97 15.04 3.12
N VAL A 117 34.69 14.69 3.10
CA VAL A 117 33.82 14.61 4.28
C VAL A 117 34.09 13.26 4.96
N ASP A 118 34.55 13.32 6.19
CA ASP A 118 34.80 12.17 7.06
C ASP A 118 33.46 11.50 7.43
N TYR A 119 33.15 10.36 6.80
CA TYR A 119 31.97 9.56 7.14
C TYR A 119 32.27 8.71 8.38
N ALA A 120 32.28 9.33 9.56
CA ALA A 120 31.98 8.59 10.78
C ALA A 120 30.46 8.28 10.76
N PRO A 121 30.04 7.01 10.82
CA PRO A 121 28.63 6.68 10.97
C PRO A 121 28.07 7.37 12.23
N PRO A 122 26.86 7.96 12.20
CA PRO A 122 26.25 8.45 13.43
C PRO A 122 26.09 7.26 14.39
N GLU A 123 26.67 7.36 15.58
CA GLU A 123 26.38 6.41 16.66
C GLU A 123 24.88 6.48 16.96
N LEU A 124 24.17 5.39 16.65
CA LEU A 124 22.79 5.25 17.08
C LEU A 124 22.77 5.26 18.61
N PRO A 125 21.83 5.98 19.25
CA PRO A 125 21.76 6.01 20.72
C PRO A 125 21.64 4.59 21.28
N SER A 126 22.35 4.32 22.36
CA SER A 126 22.30 3.03 23.05
C SER A 126 20.88 2.75 23.53
N VAL A 127 20.23 1.75 22.93
CA VAL A 127 18.94 1.24 23.39
C VAL A 127 19.20 0.35 24.60
N ASP A 128 18.68 0.74 25.76
CA ASP A 128 18.72 -0.09 26.96
C ASP A 128 17.66 -1.20 26.88
N TYR A 129 18.07 -2.35 26.37
CA TYR A 129 17.22 -3.54 26.20
C TYR A 129 16.73 -4.16 27.53
N ASN A 130 17.18 -3.66 28.69
CA ASN A 130 16.79 -4.17 30.02
C ASN A 130 15.72 -3.34 30.74
N ARG A 131 15.17 -2.31 30.09
CA ARG A 131 14.11 -1.51 30.70
C ARG A 131 12.78 -2.28 30.66
N LEU A 132 12.35 -2.78 31.82
CA LEU A 132 11.09 -3.50 31.98
C LEU A 132 9.92 -2.62 31.55
N SER A 133 9.17 -3.03 30.53
CA SER A 133 7.99 -2.30 30.05
C SER A 133 6.95 -2.18 31.17
N VAL A 134 6.46 -0.96 31.42
CA VAL A 134 5.46 -0.70 32.47
C VAL A 134 4.07 -0.65 31.83
N PRO A 135 3.21 -1.66 32.01
CA PRO A 135 1.86 -1.66 31.46
C PRO A 135 0.98 -0.65 32.19
N GLY A 136 0.31 0.20 31.41
CA GLY A 136 -0.77 1.07 31.85
C GLY A 136 -2.14 0.37 31.77
N ASN A 137 -3.17 1.10 31.35
CA ASN A 137 -4.52 0.55 31.24
C ASN A 137 -4.63 -0.50 30.14
N VAL A 138 -5.57 -1.44 30.29
CA VAL A 138 -5.90 -2.40 29.23
C VAL A 138 -6.69 -1.70 28.13
N ILE A 139 -6.22 -1.83 26.88
CA ILE A 139 -6.88 -1.30 25.68
C ILE A 139 -7.67 -2.40 24.97
N GLY A 140 -7.17 -3.63 24.99
CA GLY A 140 -7.80 -4.74 24.27
C GLY A 140 -7.32 -6.11 24.76
N LYS A 141 -8.09 -7.14 24.46
CA LYS A 141 -7.78 -8.54 24.77
C LYS A 141 -8.12 -9.41 23.57
N GLY A 142 -7.18 -10.25 23.17
CA GLY A 142 -7.37 -11.30 22.16
C GLY A 142 -7.12 -12.68 22.76
N GLY A 143 -7.22 -13.73 21.93
CA GLY A 143 -7.00 -15.11 22.38
C GLY A 143 -5.56 -15.39 22.83
N ASN A 144 -4.58 -14.66 22.29
CA ASN A 144 -3.15 -14.91 22.50
C ASN A 144 -2.43 -13.79 23.26
N ALA A 145 -3.08 -12.64 23.46
CA ALA A 145 -2.44 -11.47 24.06
C ALA A 145 -3.41 -10.52 24.76
N VAL A 146 -2.87 -9.74 25.69
CA VAL A 146 -3.53 -8.55 26.25
C VAL A 146 -2.74 -7.32 25.82
N VAL A 147 -3.43 -6.30 25.34
CA VAL A 147 -2.84 -5.04 24.89
C VAL A 147 -3.03 -3.99 25.96
N TYR A 148 -1.92 -3.39 26.41
CA TYR A 148 -1.88 -2.33 27.40
C TYR A 148 -1.41 -1.03 26.78
N GLU A 149 -1.78 0.09 27.37
CA GLU A 149 -1.05 1.34 27.16
C GLU A 149 0.38 1.17 27.66
N ASP A 150 1.32 1.81 26.99
CA ASP A 150 2.66 1.97 27.52
C ASP A 150 2.68 3.19 28.46
N ALA A 151 2.93 2.95 29.74
CA ALA A 151 2.92 4.01 30.75
C ALA A 151 4.08 5.01 30.59
N GLU A 152 5.14 4.62 29.88
CA GLU A 152 6.30 5.48 29.65
C GLU A 152 6.21 6.26 28.34
N ASP A 153 5.41 5.78 27.39
CA ASP A 153 5.22 6.42 26.08
C ASP A 153 3.76 6.33 25.62
N ALA A 154 3.05 7.46 25.73
CA ALA A 154 1.63 7.53 25.35
C ALA A 154 1.37 7.23 23.86
N THR A 155 2.39 7.28 23.02
CA THR A 155 2.33 6.95 21.58
C THR A 155 2.48 5.46 21.30
N LYS A 156 2.77 4.65 22.31
CA LYS A 156 2.99 3.20 22.20
C LYS A 156 1.95 2.40 22.97
N VAL A 157 1.88 1.12 22.62
CA VAL A 157 1.11 0.08 23.31
C VAL A 157 1.96 -1.17 23.47
N LEU A 158 1.61 -1.99 24.45
CA LEU A 158 2.30 -3.23 24.80
C LEU A 158 1.34 -4.41 24.56
N LYS A 159 1.54 -5.17 23.48
CA LYS A 159 0.87 -6.46 23.23
C LYS A 159 1.64 -7.54 23.98
N MET A 160 1.18 -7.90 25.17
CA MET A 160 1.81 -8.91 26.02
C MET A 160 1.18 -10.27 25.77
N PHE A 161 1.98 -11.26 25.38
CA PHE A 161 1.49 -12.59 25.06
C PHE A 161 1.08 -13.35 26.32
N THR A 162 -0.10 -13.99 26.26
CA THR A 162 -0.62 -14.85 27.34
C THR A 162 -0.39 -16.33 27.06
N THR A 163 -0.04 -16.67 25.82
CA THR A 163 0.29 -18.02 25.36
C THR A 163 1.61 -17.97 24.58
N SER A 164 2.40 -19.04 24.63
CA SER A 164 3.65 -19.14 23.88
C SER A 164 3.41 -18.94 22.38
N GLN A 165 4.13 -18.02 21.77
CA GLN A 165 4.11 -17.76 20.32
C GLN A 165 5.37 -18.32 19.68
N SER A 166 5.31 -18.73 18.41
CA SER A 166 6.53 -19.09 17.71
C SER A 166 7.34 -17.84 17.37
N ASN A 167 8.67 -17.97 17.36
CA ASN A 167 9.55 -16.86 16.97
C ASN A 167 9.27 -16.36 15.54
N GLU A 168 8.85 -17.25 14.64
CA GLU A 168 8.52 -16.91 13.26
C GLU A 168 7.27 -16.05 13.17
N GLU A 169 6.20 -16.39 13.88
CA GLU A 169 4.96 -15.62 13.92
C GLU A 169 5.20 -14.19 14.43
N VAL A 170 5.86 -14.05 15.59
CA VAL A 170 6.16 -12.73 16.16
C VAL A 170 7.07 -11.94 15.22
N THR A 171 8.07 -12.57 14.63
CA THR A 171 8.97 -11.90 13.67
C THR A 171 8.20 -11.40 12.44
N SER A 172 7.27 -12.22 11.94
CA SER A 172 6.44 -11.87 10.79
C SER A 172 5.50 -10.72 11.12
N GLU A 173 4.86 -10.74 12.30
CA GLU A 173 3.96 -9.68 12.78
C GLU A 173 4.71 -8.34 12.90
N VAL A 174 5.82 -8.30 13.63
CA VAL A 174 6.66 -7.10 13.80
C VAL A 174 7.16 -6.58 12.45
N ARG A 175 7.56 -7.48 11.53
CA ARG A 175 8.00 -7.10 10.19
C ARG A 175 6.86 -6.46 9.39
N CYS A 176 5.67 -7.07 9.38
CA CYS A 176 4.53 -6.54 8.63
C CYS A 176 4.06 -5.19 9.18
N PHE A 177 4.03 -5.05 10.52
CA PHE A 177 3.69 -3.79 11.18
C PHE A 177 4.65 -2.67 10.79
N ASN A 178 5.97 -2.92 10.87
CA ASN A 178 6.99 -1.96 10.45
C ASN A 178 6.94 -1.67 8.94
N GLN A 179 6.61 -2.65 8.11
CA GLN A 179 6.50 -2.48 6.67
C GLN A 179 5.33 -1.54 6.30
N TYR A 180 4.22 -1.64 7.03
CA TYR A 180 3.02 -0.84 6.82
C TYR A 180 3.14 0.57 7.42
N TYR A 181 3.48 0.68 8.72
CA TYR A 181 3.49 1.95 9.45
C TYR A 181 4.84 2.69 9.41
N GLY A 182 5.94 1.99 9.13
CA GLY A 182 7.29 2.56 9.08
C GLY A 182 8.28 1.81 9.97
N ALA A 183 9.57 1.95 9.67
CA ALA A 183 10.60 1.32 10.48
C ALA A 183 10.60 1.90 11.92
N GLY A 184 10.59 1.02 12.93
CA GLY A 184 10.53 1.42 14.34
C GLY A 184 9.12 1.55 14.91
N SER A 185 8.09 1.31 14.09
CA SER A 185 6.69 1.26 14.54
C SER A 185 6.40 0.06 15.44
N ALA A 186 7.16 -1.03 15.37
CA ALA A 186 7.05 -2.17 16.27
C ALA A 186 8.41 -2.81 16.61
N GLU A 187 8.53 -3.31 17.82
CA GLU A 187 9.70 -4.05 18.32
C GLU A 187 9.28 -5.15 19.29
N LYS A 188 10.13 -6.19 19.41
CA LYS A 188 9.89 -7.32 20.31
C LYS A 188 10.26 -6.94 21.73
N ILE A 189 9.47 -7.41 22.69
CA ILE A 189 9.77 -7.33 24.12
C ILE A 189 10.32 -8.67 24.56
N TYR A 190 11.48 -8.65 25.22
CA TYR A 190 12.16 -9.84 25.71
C TYR A 190 12.06 -9.95 27.23
N GLY A 191 11.85 -11.17 27.73
CA GLY A 191 11.97 -11.48 29.14
C GLY A 191 13.43 -11.65 29.57
N ASN A 192 13.66 -11.75 30.88
CA ASN A 192 15.00 -11.92 31.45
C ASN A 192 15.74 -13.18 30.98
N ASN A 193 14.99 -14.18 30.50
CA ASN A 193 15.53 -15.42 29.94
C ASN A 193 15.80 -15.36 28.43
N GLY A 194 15.56 -14.20 27.79
CA GLY A 194 15.73 -14.01 26.35
C GLY A 194 14.54 -14.48 25.51
N ASP A 195 13.46 -14.97 26.11
CA ASP A 195 12.24 -15.32 25.38
C ASP A 195 11.46 -14.07 24.98
N ILE A 196 10.78 -14.15 23.84
CA ILE A 196 9.86 -13.09 23.42
C ILE A 196 8.59 -13.19 24.28
N ILE A 197 8.27 -12.12 25.00
CA ILE A 197 7.10 -12.04 25.88
C ILE A 197 6.02 -11.08 25.37
N GLY A 198 6.32 -10.29 24.33
CA GLY A 198 5.36 -9.37 23.75
C GLY A 198 5.93 -8.57 22.58
N ILE A 199 5.13 -7.60 22.14
CA ILE A 199 5.47 -6.61 21.11
C ILE A 199 5.14 -5.22 21.67
N ARG A 200 6.09 -4.29 21.59
CA ARG A 200 5.85 -2.86 21.79
C ARG A 200 5.63 -2.23 20.42
N MET A 201 4.52 -1.54 20.22
CA MET A 201 4.14 -1.00 18.91
C MET A 201 3.42 0.34 19.00
N ASP A 202 3.34 1.05 17.88
CA ASP A 202 2.62 2.33 17.78
C ASP A 202 1.16 2.18 18.19
N LYS A 203 0.66 3.14 18.98
CA LYS A 203 -0.75 3.30 19.27
C LYS A 203 -1.44 3.81 18.00
N ILE A 204 -2.23 2.93 17.40
CA ILE A 204 -2.95 3.23 16.16
C ILE A 204 -4.20 4.07 16.46
N ASN A 205 -4.40 5.13 15.68
CA ASN A 205 -5.56 5.99 15.80
C ASN A 205 -6.81 5.35 15.20
N GLY A 206 -7.95 5.62 15.83
CA GLY A 206 -9.26 5.24 15.33
C GLY A 206 -10.10 4.49 16.36
N GLU A 207 -11.37 4.31 16.02
CA GLU A 207 -12.31 3.50 16.78
C GLU A 207 -12.47 2.13 16.10
N SER A 208 -12.61 1.06 16.88
CA SER A 208 -12.79 -0.28 16.32
C SER A 208 -14.02 -0.35 15.42
N LEU A 209 -13.86 -0.91 14.21
CA LEU A 209 -14.94 -1.05 13.25
C LEU A 209 -16.12 -1.87 13.80
N LEU A 210 -15.85 -2.81 14.72
CA LEU A 210 -16.88 -3.56 15.45
C LEU A 210 -17.87 -2.62 16.17
N ASN A 211 -17.38 -1.54 16.78
CA ASN A 211 -18.18 -0.64 17.61
C ASN A 211 -18.87 0.46 16.79
N ILE A 212 -18.48 0.64 15.53
CA ILE A 212 -19.05 1.65 14.65
C ILE A 212 -20.30 1.09 13.97
N SER A 213 -21.44 1.73 14.21
CA SER A 213 -22.71 1.36 13.58
C SER A 213 -23.01 2.12 12.28
N SER A 214 -22.38 3.28 12.07
CA SER A 214 -22.58 4.10 10.88
C SER A 214 -21.30 4.83 10.45
N LEU A 215 -20.98 4.69 9.17
CA LEU A 215 -19.83 5.26 8.49
C LEU A 215 -20.31 6.28 7.44
N PRO A 216 -19.50 7.30 7.13
CA PRO A 216 -19.84 8.22 6.05
C PRO A 216 -19.53 7.59 4.68
N ALA A 217 -20.17 8.08 3.61
CA ALA A 217 -20.01 7.53 2.26
C ALA A 217 -18.55 7.49 1.76
N GLN A 218 -17.71 8.46 2.16
CA GLN A 218 -16.29 8.45 1.81
C GLN A 218 -15.48 7.30 2.45
N ALA A 219 -16.03 6.58 3.43
CA ALA A 219 -15.38 5.42 4.04
C ALA A 219 -15.23 4.26 3.05
N GLU A 220 -16.09 4.16 2.03
CA GLU A 220 -15.91 3.19 0.95
C GLU A 220 -14.53 3.33 0.28
N HIS A 221 -14.11 4.56 -0.01
CA HIS A 221 -12.81 4.79 -0.64
C HIS A 221 -11.66 4.46 0.33
N ALA A 222 -11.84 4.81 1.62
CA ALA A 222 -10.83 4.57 2.65
C ALA A 222 -10.51 3.09 2.85
N ILE A 223 -11.51 2.19 2.77
CA ILE A 223 -11.26 0.75 2.92
C ILE A 223 -10.50 0.19 1.72
N TYR A 224 -10.79 0.67 0.50
CA TYR A 224 -10.00 0.31 -0.67
C TYR A 224 -8.56 0.80 -0.55
N ASP A 225 -8.36 2.04 -0.11
CA ASP A 225 -7.02 2.62 0.07
C ASP A 225 -6.20 1.85 1.12
N MET A 226 -6.83 1.34 2.18
CA MET A 226 -6.16 0.48 3.18
C MET A 226 -5.58 -0.78 2.53
N PHE A 227 -6.38 -1.51 1.75
CA PHE A 227 -5.93 -2.71 1.05
C PHE A 227 -4.89 -2.39 -0.02
N ASP A 228 -5.05 -1.30 -0.76
CA ASP A 228 -4.07 -0.88 -1.76
C ASP A 228 -2.71 -0.58 -1.11
N ARG A 229 -2.67 0.05 0.08
CA ARG A 229 -1.43 0.26 0.84
C ARG A 229 -0.79 -1.05 1.30
N LEU A 230 -1.58 -2.00 1.80
CA LEU A 230 -1.10 -3.32 2.21
C LEU A 230 -0.47 -4.07 1.02
N GLU A 231 -1.17 -4.11 -0.11
CA GLU A 231 -0.74 -4.83 -1.31
C GLU A 231 0.50 -4.21 -1.95
N GLN A 232 0.60 -2.88 -1.99
CA GLN A 232 1.80 -2.17 -2.47
C GLN A 232 3.05 -2.51 -1.65
N LYS A 233 2.85 -2.90 -0.38
CA LYS A 233 3.91 -3.34 0.53
C LYS A 233 4.16 -4.85 0.47
N GLY A 234 3.43 -5.57 -0.38
CA GLY A 234 3.50 -7.02 -0.52
C GLY A 234 2.81 -7.79 0.60
N ILE A 235 1.88 -7.15 1.33
CA ILE A 235 1.16 -7.74 2.46
C ILE A 235 -0.21 -8.22 1.99
N LEU A 236 -0.43 -9.53 2.06
CA LEU A 236 -1.73 -10.18 1.82
C LEU A 236 -2.43 -10.37 3.17
N PHE A 237 -3.11 -9.32 3.63
CA PHE A 237 -3.66 -9.24 4.98
C PHE A 237 -4.62 -10.40 5.28
N VAL A 238 -4.29 -11.17 6.32
CA VAL A 238 -4.98 -12.43 6.66
C VAL A 238 -6.22 -12.16 7.50
N ASP A 239 -6.04 -11.49 8.64
CA ASP A 239 -7.09 -11.34 9.65
C ASP A 239 -7.96 -10.10 9.36
N THR A 240 -8.84 -10.27 8.38
CA THR A 240 -9.75 -9.24 7.85
C THR A 240 -11.03 -9.08 8.68
N THR A 241 -10.98 -9.36 9.98
CA THR A 241 -12.13 -9.19 10.87
C THR A 241 -12.31 -7.73 11.31
N GLU A 242 -13.54 -7.30 11.58
CA GLU A 242 -13.84 -5.92 12.01
C GLU A 242 -13.24 -5.56 13.39
N THR A 243 -12.83 -6.56 14.18
CA THR A 243 -12.08 -6.36 15.43
C THR A 243 -10.63 -5.95 15.20
N ASN A 244 -10.06 -6.25 14.02
CA ASN A 244 -8.66 -6.01 13.70
C ASN A 244 -8.43 -4.78 12.83
N VAL A 245 -9.43 -3.93 12.70
CA VAL A 245 -9.34 -2.66 11.97
C VAL A 245 -9.95 -1.54 12.79
N LEU A 246 -9.20 -0.44 12.89
CA LEU A 246 -9.67 0.82 13.46
C LEU A 246 -10.01 1.78 12.33
N TYR A 247 -11.05 2.58 12.50
CA TYR A 247 -11.41 3.66 11.60
C TYR A 247 -11.15 5.01 12.26
N ASP A 248 -10.22 5.77 11.69
CA ASP A 248 -9.98 7.18 12.04
C ASP A 248 -10.96 8.05 11.25
N ARG A 249 -12.04 8.47 11.92
CA ARG A 249 -13.08 9.33 11.33
C ARG A 249 -12.56 10.71 10.95
N ALA A 250 -11.56 11.24 11.65
CA ALA A 250 -11.03 12.57 11.37
C ALA A 250 -10.24 12.60 10.06
N LYS A 251 -9.52 11.51 9.76
CA LYS A 251 -8.72 11.37 8.52
C LYS A 251 -9.41 10.59 7.42
N ASN A 252 -10.52 9.92 7.73
CA ASN A 252 -11.17 8.96 6.84
C ASN A 252 -10.20 7.84 6.42
N GLU A 253 -9.59 7.17 7.40
CA GLU A 253 -8.60 6.12 7.19
C GLU A 253 -8.96 4.86 7.97
N PHE A 254 -8.85 3.69 7.32
CA PHE A 254 -8.85 2.40 8.01
C PHE A 254 -7.42 1.95 8.29
N ASN A 255 -7.19 1.50 9.52
CA ASN A 255 -5.89 1.17 10.05
C ASN A 255 -5.91 -0.26 10.63
N PRO A 256 -5.20 -1.23 10.03
CA PRO A 256 -5.12 -2.59 10.55
C PRO A 256 -4.19 -2.67 11.78
N ILE A 257 -4.56 -3.48 12.79
CA ILE A 257 -3.81 -3.55 14.06
C ILE A 257 -2.94 -4.80 14.21
N ASP A 258 -3.45 -5.98 13.81
CA ASP A 258 -2.75 -7.26 13.93
C ASP A 258 -2.35 -7.78 12.53
N ILE A 259 -1.28 -7.20 11.99
CA ILE A 259 -0.93 -7.38 10.58
C ILE A 259 -0.10 -8.66 10.38
N SER A 260 -0.73 -9.65 9.77
CA SER A 260 -0.07 -10.83 9.21
C SER A 260 -0.35 -10.96 7.72
N SER A 261 0.56 -11.65 7.01
CA SER A 261 0.46 -11.89 5.56
C SER A 261 0.44 -13.37 5.27
N TYR A 262 -0.38 -13.79 4.32
CA TYR A 262 -0.18 -15.08 3.67
C TYR A 262 1.21 -15.14 3.04
N ASN A 263 1.86 -16.30 3.14
CA ASN A 263 3.17 -16.53 2.57
C ASN A 263 3.13 -17.72 1.59
N VAL A 264 3.58 -17.51 0.36
CA VAL A 264 3.64 -18.55 -0.69
C VAL A 264 4.73 -19.58 -0.40
N SER A 265 5.73 -19.26 0.44
CA SER A 265 6.75 -20.22 0.85
C SER A 265 6.28 -21.22 1.91
N ASP A 266 5.09 -21.03 2.47
CA ASP A 266 4.51 -22.00 3.39
C ASP A 266 4.05 -23.22 2.61
N ARG A 267 4.78 -24.34 2.75
CA ARG A 267 4.57 -25.59 1.99
C ARG A 267 3.14 -26.15 2.10
N SER A 268 2.36 -25.63 3.03
CA SER A 268 1.01 -26.02 3.38
C SER A 268 -0.06 -25.43 2.45
N TRP A 269 0.23 -24.36 1.70
CA TRP A 269 -0.77 -23.65 0.90
C TRP A 269 -0.32 -23.44 -0.55
N SER A 270 -1.20 -23.77 -1.50
CA SER A 270 -0.99 -23.40 -2.90
C SER A 270 -1.26 -21.91 -3.12
N GLU A 271 -0.63 -21.33 -4.15
CA GLU A 271 -0.88 -19.95 -4.57
C GLU A 271 -2.37 -19.70 -4.85
N SER A 272 -3.07 -20.66 -5.44
CA SER A 272 -4.51 -20.55 -5.70
C SER A 272 -5.34 -20.50 -4.41
N GLN A 273 -4.99 -21.29 -3.38
CA GLN A 273 -5.68 -21.28 -2.09
C GLN A 273 -5.43 -19.98 -1.32
N ILE A 274 -4.18 -19.47 -1.37
CA ILE A 274 -3.82 -18.18 -0.76
C ILE A 274 -4.65 -17.07 -1.41
N MET A 275 -4.65 -17.00 -2.74
CA MET A 275 -5.40 -15.97 -3.45
C MET A 275 -6.88 -16.08 -3.16
N GLN A 276 -7.47 -17.28 -3.20
CA GLN A 276 -8.89 -17.45 -2.90
C GLN A 276 -9.23 -16.98 -1.48
N SER A 277 -8.42 -17.35 -0.48
CA SER A 277 -8.67 -16.98 0.92
C SER A 277 -8.51 -15.48 1.15
N TYR A 278 -7.43 -14.89 0.61
CA TYR A 278 -7.19 -13.45 0.66
C TYR A 278 -8.34 -12.66 0.02
N HIS A 279 -8.79 -13.07 -1.17
CA HIS A 279 -9.88 -12.38 -1.86
C HIS A 279 -11.20 -12.51 -1.08
N GLY A 280 -11.48 -13.69 -0.51
CA GLY A 280 -12.65 -13.89 0.35
C GLY A 280 -12.66 -12.92 1.53
N GLY A 281 -11.60 -12.94 2.35
CA GLY A 281 -11.49 -12.06 3.52
C GLY A 281 -11.53 -10.57 3.17
N LYS A 282 -10.84 -10.16 2.09
CA LYS A 282 -10.89 -8.77 1.60
C LYS A 282 -12.31 -8.34 1.24
N GLN A 283 -13.05 -9.17 0.51
CA GLN A 283 -14.43 -8.84 0.10
C GLN A 283 -15.40 -8.85 1.28
N ASP A 284 -15.21 -9.75 2.24
CA ASP A 284 -16.03 -9.80 3.45
C ASP A 284 -15.88 -8.51 4.26
N LEU A 285 -14.64 -8.05 4.51
CA LEU A 285 -14.41 -6.81 5.24
C LEU A 285 -14.93 -5.56 4.49
N ILE A 286 -14.73 -5.51 3.17
CA ILE A 286 -15.31 -4.44 2.34
C ILE A 286 -16.84 -4.45 2.48
N SER A 287 -17.47 -5.63 2.42
CA SER A 287 -18.93 -5.75 2.55
C SER A 287 -19.42 -5.29 3.92
N VAL A 288 -18.67 -5.58 5.00
CA VAL A 288 -18.94 -5.07 6.35
C VAL A 288 -18.90 -3.54 6.37
N VAL A 289 -17.89 -2.91 5.77
CA VAL A 289 -17.79 -1.45 5.68
C VAL A 289 -18.97 -0.88 4.88
N LEU A 290 -19.28 -1.42 3.71
CA LEU A 290 -20.39 -0.95 2.86
C LEU A 290 -21.75 -1.11 3.54
N SER A 291 -21.93 -2.12 4.40
CA SER A 291 -23.18 -2.31 5.15
C SER A 291 -23.41 -1.26 6.24
N LYS A 292 -22.37 -0.52 6.63
CA LYS A 292 -22.40 0.53 7.65
C LYS A 292 -22.48 1.94 7.04
N ILE A 293 -22.43 2.08 5.71
CA ILE A 293 -22.58 3.37 5.00
C ILE A 293 -24.07 3.67 4.77
#